data_AF-A0A506QMM7-F1
#
_entry.id   AF-A0A506QMM7-F1
#
_cell.length_a   1.000
_cell.length_b   1.000
_cell.length_c   1.000
_cell.angle_alpha   90.00
_cell.angle_beta   90.00
_cell.angle_gamma   90.00
#
_symmetry.space_group_name_H-M   'P 1'
#
loop_
_entity.id
_entity.type
_entity.pdbx_description
1 polymer ?
#
loop_
_entity_poly.entity_id
_entity_poly.type
_entity_poly.pdbx_seq_one_letter_code
_entity_poly.pdbx_strand_id
1 'polypeptide(L)' 'MDDESVDDAIAACRLLFGQAVLEILAEDKPLTRDAISENIERMFNGIPSEPVMKLAISLLTKSSD' A
#
# COMPACT_ATOMS: atom_id res chain seq x y z
N MET A 1 1.62 13.54 17.50
CA MET A 1 2.56 13.01 16.49
C MET A 1 3.20 14.24 15.88
N ASP A 2 4.52 14.27 15.87
CA ASP A 2 5.31 15.25 15.13
C ASP A 2 5.01 15.13 13.63
N ASP A 3 4.98 16.27 12.93
CA ASP A 3 4.65 16.30 11.49
C ASP A 3 5.67 15.48 10.67
N GLU A 4 6.92 15.38 11.14
CA GLU A 4 8.00 14.60 10.52
C GLU A 4 7.69 13.09 10.47
N SER A 5 7.12 12.50 11.52
CA SER A 5 6.76 11.07 11.51
C SER A 5 5.59 10.75 10.58
N VAL A 6 4.72 11.73 10.31
CA VAL A 6 3.61 11.59 9.38
C VAL A 6 4.12 11.63 7.94
N ASP A 7 5.04 12.54 7.62
CA ASP A 7 5.63 12.65 6.30
C ASP A 7 6.42 11.39 5.91
N ASP A 8 7.19 10.84 6.86
CA ASP A 8 7.90 9.56 6.66
C ASP A 8 6.94 8.39 6.42
N ALA A 9 5.83 8.32 7.17
CA ALA A 9 4.81 7.30 6.96
C ALA A 9 4.14 7.41 5.58
N ILE A 10 3.90 8.64 5.10
CA ILE A 10 3.36 8.90 3.76
C ILE A 10 4.38 8.48 2.68
N ALA A 11 5.66 8.82 2.86
CA ALA A 11 6.72 8.42 1.94
C ALA A 11 6.83 6.89 1.85
N ALA A 12 6.79 6.20 2.99
CA ALA A 12 6.77 4.73 3.05
C ALA A 12 5.55 4.14 2.32
N CYS A 13 4.35 4.70 2.53
CA CYS A 13 3.15 4.26 1.81
C CYS A 13 3.28 4.43 0.29
N ARG A 14 3.84 5.55 -0.17
CA ARG A 14 4.06 5.80 -1.61
C ARG A 14 4.99 4.76 -2.23
N LEU A 15 6.07 4.40 -1.53
CA LEU A 15 7.00 3.35 -1.98
C LEU A 15 6.31 1.99 -2.05
N LEU A 16 5.54 1.64 -1.02
CA LEU A 16 4.76 0.41 -0.97
C LEU A 16 3.78 0.30 -2.14
N PHE A 17 3.01 1.37 -2.42
CA PHE A 17 2.12 1.40 -3.57
C PHE A 17 2.87 1.27 -4.89
N GLY A 18 3.98 2.01 -5.04
CA GLY A 18 4.81 1.93 -6.23
C GLY A 18 5.28 0.49 -6.50
N GLN A 19 5.75 -0.20 -5.47
CA GLN A 19 6.15 -1.61 -5.56
C GLN A 19 4.99 -2.51 -5.96
N ALA A 20 3.82 -2.37 -5.33
CA ALA A 20 2.64 -3.18 -5.64
C ALA A 20 2.19 -3.00 -7.09
N VAL A 21 2.22 -1.77 -7.61
CA VAL A 21 1.90 -1.48 -9.02
C VAL A 21 2.92 -2.12 -9.96
N LEU A 22 4.22 -1.99 -9.68
CA LEU A 22 5.27 -2.54 -10.54
C LEU A 22 5.17 -4.06 -10.66
N GLU A 23 4.88 -4.76 -9.57
CA GLU A 23 4.70 -6.22 -9.58
C GLU A 23 3.47 -6.65 -10.37
N ILE A 24 2.34 -5.93 -10.23
CA ILE A 24 1.12 -6.21 -11.00
C ILE A 24 1.40 -6.04 -12.50
N LEU A 25 2.11 -4.98 -12.88
CA LEU A 25 2.49 -4.72 -14.27
C LEU A 25 3.50 -5.76 -14.80
N ALA A 26 4.43 -6.22 -13.96
CA ALA A 26 5.40 -7.26 -14.33
C ALA A 26 4.73 -8.61 -14.60
N GLU A 27 3.59 -8.88 -13.96
CA GLU A 27 2.77 -10.07 -14.18
C GLU A 27 1.72 -9.91 -15.31
N ASP A 28 1.74 -8.78 -16.03
CA ASP A 28 0.75 -8.40 -17.06
C ASP A 28 -0.70 -8.50 -16.57
N LYS A 29 -0.91 -8.17 -15.28
CA LYS A 29 -2.22 -8.19 -14.64
C LYS A 29 -2.91 -6.82 -14.71
N PRO A 30 -4.25 -6.78 -14.74
CA PRO A 30 -4.99 -5.53 -14.67
C PRO A 30 -4.68 -4.74 -13.39
N LEU A 31 -4.35 -3.46 -13.54
CA LEU A 31 -4.10 -2.57 -12.41
C LEU A 31 -5.43 -2.08 -11.80
N THR A 32 -6.01 -2.88 -10.92
CA THR A 32 -7.24 -2.55 -10.19
C THR A 32 -6.96 -2.26 -8.71
N ARG A 33 -7.88 -1.57 -8.03
CA ARG A 33 -7.79 -1.34 -6.59
C ARG A 33 -7.67 -2.66 -5.82
N ASP A 34 -8.46 -3.66 -6.21
CA ASP A 34 -8.45 -4.99 -5.58
C ASP A 34 -7.10 -5.69 -5.78
N ALA A 35 -6.53 -5.63 -6.99
CA ALA A 35 -5.22 -6.21 -7.27
C ALA A 35 -4.10 -5.54 -6.45
N ILE A 36 -4.15 -4.22 -6.28
CA ILE A 36 -3.21 -3.47 -5.44
C ILE A 36 -3.36 -3.87 -3.97
N SER A 37 -4.59 -3.93 -3.45
CA SER A 37 -4.86 -4.33 -2.06
C SER A 37 -4.37 -5.75 -1.78
N GLU A 38 -4.71 -6.73 -2.65
CA GLU A 38 -4.24 -8.11 -2.52
C GLU A 38 -2.72 -8.20 -2.54
N ASN A 39 -2.06 -7.42 -3.42
CA ASN A 39 -0.60 -7.48 -3.50
C ASN A 39 0.05 -6.89 -2.23
N ILE A 40 -0.46 -5.75 -1.76
CA ILE A 40 -0.04 -5.18 -0.47
C ILE A 40 -0.22 -6.20 0.67
N GLU A 41 -1.36 -6.88 0.75
CA GLU A 41 -1.58 -7.91 1.76
C GLU A 41 -0.57 -9.07 1.66
N ARG A 42 -0.21 -9.49 0.43
CA ARG A 42 0.83 -10.51 0.21
C ARG A 42 2.21 -10.05 0.65
N MET A 43 2.58 -8.78 0.44
CA MET A 43 3.87 -8.23 0.87
C MET A 43 4.09 -8.31 2.38
N PHE A 44 3.00 -8.30 3.16
CA PHE A 44 3.04 -8.42 4.62
C PHE A 44 2.67 -9.83 5.13
N ASN A 45 2.48 -10.82 4.25
CA ASN A 45 2.11 -12.16 4.68
C ASN A 45 3.25 -12.80 5.50
N GLY A 46 2.98 -13.07 6.78
CA GLY A 46 3.97 -13.55 7.75
C GLY A 46 4.65 -12.45 8.60
N ILE A 47 4.34 -11.18 8.34
CA ILE A 47 4.73 -10.04 9.17
C ILE A 47 3.48 -9.61 9.97
N PRO A 48 3.55 -9.39 11.30
CA PRO A 48 2.40 -8.90 12.04
C PRO A 48 1.93 -7.57 11.42
N SER A 49 0.64 -7.51 11.04
CA SER A 49 -0.02 -6.39 10.38
C SER A 49 0.44 -5.04 10.93
N GLU A 50 1.42 -4.44 10.26
CA GLU A 50 2.00 -3.18 10.70
C GLU A 50 1.02 -2.03 10.49
N PRO A 51 1.06 -0.98 11.33
CA PRO A 51 0.26 0.23 11.16
C PRO A 51 0.34 0.82 9.75
N VAL A 52 1.49 0.66 9.08
CA VAL A 52 1.73 1.12 7.69
C VAL A 52 0.85 0.38 6.68
N MET A 53 0.69 -0.95 6.80
CA MET A 53 -0.20 -1.73 5.93
C MET A 53 -1.65 -1.27 6.06
N LYS A 54 -2.11 -1.10 7.31
CA LYS A 54 -3.48 -0.62 7.58
C LYS A 54 -3.71 0.80 7.05
N LEU A 55 -2.71 1.67 7.19
CA LEU A 55 -2.75 3.03 6.66
C LEU A 55 -2.81 3.03 5.14
N ALA A 56 -1.96 2.23 4.48
CA ALA A 56 -1.97 2.09 3.02
C ALA A 56 -3.33 1.62 2.51
N ILE A 57 -3.86 0.51 3.03
CA ILE A 57 -5.20 0.03 2.63
C ILE A 57 -6.27 1.11 2.86
N SER A 58 -6.24 1.80 4.01
CA SER A 58 -7.20 2.87 4.30
C SER A 58 -7.13 4.03 3.30
N LEU A 59 -5.92 4.40 2.85
CA LEU A 59 -5.72 5.46 1.86
C LEU A 59 -6.24 5.08 0.47
N LEU A 60 -6.14 3.80 0.08
CA LEU A 60 -6.75 3.31 -1.17
C LEU A 60 -8.27 3.45 -1.13
N THR A 61 -8.88 3.05 -0.02
CA THR A 61 -10.34 2.99 0.13
C THR A 61 -10.97 4.38 0.27
N LYS A 62 -10.25 5.34 0.87
CA LYS A 62 -10.76 6.71 1.11
C LYS A 62 -10.98 7.55 -0.14
N SER A 63 -10.48 7.14 -1.32
CA SER A 63 -10.62 7.90 -2.57
C SER A 63 -11.98 7.74 -3.28
N SER A 64 -13.02 7.29 -2.57
CA SER A 64 -14.35 7.02 -3.13
C SER A 64 -15.52 7.84 -2.54
N ASP A 65 -15.23 8.93 -1.81
CA ASP A 65 -16.23 9.98 -1.50
C ASP A 65 -15.83 11.31 -2.16
#